data_AF-A0A8J6XP63-F1
#
_entry.id   AF-A0A8J6XP63-F1
#
_cell.length_a   1.000
_cell.length_b   1.000
_cell.length_c   1.000
_cell.angle_alpha   90.00
_cell.angle_beta   90.00
_cell.angle_gamma   90.00
#
_symmetry.space_group_name_H-M   'P 1'
#
loop_
_entity.id
_entity.type
_entity.pdbx_description
1 polymer ?
#
loop_
_entity_poly.entity_id
_entity_poly.type
_entity_poly.pdbx_seq_one_letter_code
_entity_poly.pdbx_strand_id
1 'polypeptide(L)'
;MYESRQGRQSPSLITSLEFFSQYASIGAILIGIAVILGWIFDVQLLKSVLPGLVAMKANTATGLILAGASVWLWHRRSPPITQYTAQVCAVIVLLIGLLTLIEYGFNVDLHIDQLLFKAPLDPINDAAPGRMAVHTAFNFLLLGSALLLFNIPHPNWFAAQVLALMVFQIAFLGILGYFYGNAYFYRFGSITSIAIHTAVAFILLSCGILFANPTQGVVAVVVSLNVGGLIAQRLLPTAIVVPPLVCWLGLFGYRKQIYTAELGISLLGILNVIIFSILIWWNALFLNRVDYRRHQAETALKQAKEELEQKVEERTIELRQANEQLQTEIASIARRLW
;
A
#
# COMPACT_ATOMS: atom_id res chain seq x y z
N MET A 1 12.04 27.29 -5.16
CA MET A 1 13.12 26.58 -4.43
C MET A 1 12.67 25.25 -3.78
N TYR A 2 11.54 24.66 -4.19
CA TYR A 2 11.02 23.39 -3.65
C TYR A 2 11.11 22.20 -4.65
N GLU A 3 11.49 22.45 -5.90
CA GLU A 3 11.51 21.42 -6.96
C GLU A 3 12.82 20.60 -7.05
N SER A 4 13.88 20.97 -6.31
CA SER A 4 15.19 20.32 -6.43
C SER A 4 15.42 19.12 -5.49
N ARG A 5 14.38 18.65 -4.77
CA ARG A 5 14.46 17.48 -3.87
C ARG A 5 13.65 16.26 -4.32
N GLN A 6 13.15 16.24 -5.55
CA GLN A 6 12.62 15.00 -6.11
C GLN A 6 13.78 14.10 -6.51
N GLY A 7 14.21 13.24 -5.58
CA GLY A 7 15.08 12.12 -5.91
C GLY A 7 14.51 11.39 -7.12
N ARG A 8 15.37 11.05 -8.10
CA ARG A 8 14.97 10.32 -9.31
C ARG A 8 14.02 9.20 -8.90
N GLN A 9 12.80 9.17 -9.43
CA GLN A 9 11.89 8.05 -9.24
C GLN A 9 11.97 7.16 -10.48
N SER A 10 11.90 5.83 -10.33
CA SER A 10 11.96 4.93 -11.49
C SER A 10 10.61 4.94 -12.23
N PRO A 11 10.55 5.40 -13.51
CA PRO A 11 9.28 5.54 -14.22
C PRO A 11 8.52 4.22 -14.36
N SER A 12 9.24 3.12 -14.57
CA SER A 12 8.65 1.78 -14.73
C SER A 12 7.95 1.27 -13.47
N LEU A 13 8.46 1.58 -12.29
CA LEU A 13 7.87 1.15 -11.01
C LEU A 13 6.59 1.93 -10.71
N ILE A 14 6.59 3.25 -10.98
CA ILE A 14 5.38 4.08 -10.83
C ILE A 14 4.26 3.53 -11.70
N THR A 15 4.51 3.32 -12.99
CA THR A 15 3.50 2.80 -13.92
C THR A 15 3.00 1.41 -13.51
N SER A 16 3.89 0.55 -13.02
CA SER A 16 3.51 -0.79 -12.53
C SER A 16 2.60 -0.73 -11.30
N LEU A 17 2.85 0.19 -10.38
CA LEU A 17 2.03 0.41 -9.19
C LEU A 17 0.66 1.00 -9.54
N GLU A 18 0.60 1.94 -10.48
CA GLU A 18 -0.67 2.48 -10.99
C GLU A 18 -1.52 1.38 -11.65
N PHE A 19 -0.90 0.54 -12.49
CA PHE A 19 -1.59 -0.63 -13.05
C PHE A 19 -2.08 -1.58 -11.97
N PHE A 20 -1.25 -1.88 -10.97
CA PHE A 20 -1.67 -2.71 -9.85
C PHE A 20 -2.89 -2.11 -9.14
N SER A 21 -2.92 -0.80 -8.91
CA SER A 21 -4.06 -0.12 -8.30
C SER A 21 -5.35 -0.32 -9.11
N GLN A 22 -5.26 -0.20 -10.44
CA GLN A 22 -6.40 -0.46 -11.33
C GLN A 22 -6.87 -1.91 -11.22
N TYR A 23 -5.98 -2.89 -11.36
CA TYR A 23 -6.35 -4.29 -11.26
C TYR A 23 -6.90 -4.67 -9.88
N ALA A 24 -6.38 -4.07 -8.80
CA ALA A 24 -6.89 -4.29 -7.46
C ALA A 24 -8.33 -3.80 -7.30
N SER A 25 -8.66 -2.63 -7.87
CA SER A 25 -10.03 -2.11 -7.88
C SER A 25 -10.99 -2.98 -8.70
N ILE A 26 -10.56 -3.47 -9.87
CA ILE A 26 -11.32 -4.44 -10.68
C ILE A 26 -11.53 -5.74 -9.90
N GLY A 27 -10.49 -6.25 -9.24
CA GLY A 27 -10.57 -7.47 -8.43
C GLY A 27 -11.60 -7.35 -7.30
N ALA A 28 -11.63 -6.23 -6.59
CA ALA A 28 -12.62 -5.98 -5.55
C ALA A 28 -14.05 -5.92 -6.10
N ILE A 29 -14.25 -5.30 -7.26
CA ILE A 29 -15.56 -5.27 -7.94
C ILE A 29 -16.00 -6.69 -8.31
N LEU A 30 -15.12 -7.49 -8.91
CA LEU A 30 -15.44 -8.85 -9.32
C LEU A 30 -15.79 -9.74 -8.11
N ILE A 31 -15.07 -9.60 -6.99
CA ILE A 31 -15.41 -10.29 -5.74
C ILE A 31 -16.82 -9.91 -5.27
N GLY A 32 -17.13 -8.61 -5.25
CA GLY A 32 -18.45 -8.14 -4.85
C GLY A 32 -19.57 -8.64 -5.79
N ILE A 33 -19.35 -8.57 -7.11
CA ILE A 33 -20.31 -9.08 -8.10
C ILE A 33 -20.54 -10.59 -7.91
N ALA A 34 -19.49 -11.37 -7.74
CA ALA A 34 -19.60 -12.81 -7.50
C ALA A 34 -20.48 -13.12 -6.28
N VAL A 35 -20.30 -12.38 -5.18
CA VAL A 35 -21.11 -12.55 -3.97
C VAL A 35 -22.57 -12.13 -4.21
N ILE A 36 -22.83 -11.03 -4.91
CA ILE A 36 -24.20 -10.61 -5.28
C ILE A 36 -24.88 -11.69 -6.14
N LEU A 37 -24.18 -12.25 -7.13
CA LEU A 37 -24.70 -13.39 -7.91
C LEU A 37 -24.96 -14.62 -7.02
N GLY A 38 -24.11 -14.85 -6.03
CA GLY A 38 -24.32 -15.86 -4.99
C GLY A 38 -25.62 -15.65 -4.21
N TRP A 39 -25.98 -14.41 -3.89
CA TRP A 39 -27.27 -14.07 -3.26
C TRP A 39 -28.45 -14.22 -4.21
N ILE A 40 -28.32 -13.85 -5.49
CA ILE A 40 -29.38 -13.96 -6.50
C ILE A 40 -29.72 -15.42 -6.81
N PHE A 41 -28.71 -16.27 -7.01
CA PHE A 41 -28.86 -17.67 -7.40
C PHE A 41 -28.83 -18.64 -6.22
N ASP A 42 -28.76 -18.12 -5.00
CA ASP A 42 -28.61 -18.90 -3.76
C ASP A 42 -27.43 -19.89 -3.75
N VAL A 43 -26.31 -19.51 -4.35
CA VAL A 43 -25.10 -20.33 -4.43
C VAL A 43 -24.19 -20.05 -3.24
N GLN A 44 -24.18 -20.94 -2.25
CA GLN A 44 -23.39 -20.78 -1.02
C GLN A 44 -21.88 -20.63 -1.28
N LEU A 45 -21.34 -21.33 -2.28
CA LEU A 45 -19.91 -21.25 -2.63
C LEU A 45 -19.49 -19.83 -3.00
N LEU A 46 -20.36 -19.08 -3.68
CA LEU A 46 -20.08 -17.68 -4.04
C LEU A 46 -20.20 -16.75 -2.84
N LYS A 47 -21.00 -17.10 -1.83
CA LYS A 47 -21.17 -16.32 -0.60
C LYS A 47 -20.05 -16.55 0.41
N SER A 48 -19.50 -17.77 0.54
CA SER A 48 -18.53 -18.13 1.59
C SER A 48 -17.17 -18.61 1.08
N VAL A 49 -16.99 -18.80 -0.23
CA VAL A 49 -15.81 -19.38 -0.92
C VAL A 49 -15.57 -20.85 -0.62
N LEU A 50 -15.69 -21.28 0.64
CA LEU A 50 -15.62 -22.67 1.06
C LEU A 50 -16.80 -22.98 2.00
N PRO A 51 -17.30 -24.23 1.99
CA PRO A 51 -18.28 -24.67 2.98
C PRO A 51 -17.76 -24.49 4.41
N GLY A 52 -18.60 -23.98 5.31
CA GLY A 52 -18.26 -23.76 6.73
C GLY A 52 -17.53 -22.45 7.04
N LEU A 53 -17.10 -21.69 6.03
CA LEU A 53 -16.62 -20.33 6.23
C LEU A 53 -17.77 -19.32 6.31
N VAL A 54 -17.48 -18.15 6.87
CA VAL A 54 -18.45 -17.06 7.00
C VAL A 54 -18.86 -16.56 5.61
N ALA A 55 -20.17 -16.44 5.40
CA ALA A 55 -20.73 -15.86 4.19
C ALA A 55 -20.65 -14.32 4.21
N MET A 56 -20.20 -13.70 3.12
CA MET A 56 -20.24 -12.24 2.96
C MET A 56 -21.69 -11.77 2.76
N LYS A 57 -22.07 -10.74 3.52
CA LYS A 57 -23.39 -10.12 3.44
C LYS A 57 -23.54 -9.27 2.17
N ALA A 58 -24.77 -9.13 1.67
CA ALA A 58 -25.02 -8.44 0.40
C ALA A 58 -24.71 -6.93 0.45
N ASN A 59 -24.98 -6.27 1.58
CA ASN A 59 -24.58 -4.87 1.82
C ASN A 59 -23.06 -4.70 1.78
N THR A 60 -22.30 -5.67 2.29
CA THR A 60 -20.83 -5.71 2.22
C THR A 60 -20.36 -5.82 0.78
N ALA A 61 -20.93 -6.75 0.00
CA ALA A 61 -20.59 -6.91 -1.40
C ALA A 61 -20.86 -5.62 -2.20
N THR A 62 -21.98 -4.96 -1.93
CA THR A 62 -22.34 -3.68 -2.55
C THR A 62 -21.36 -2.57 -2.19
N GLY A 63 -20.98 -2.45 -0.92
CA GLY A 63 -19.95 -1.51 -0.46
C GLY A 63 -18.60 -1.74 -1.15
N LEU A 64 -18.18 -3.00 -1.35
CA LEU A 64 -16.95 -3.33 -2.06
C LEU A 64 -17.01 -2.96 -3.55
N ILE A 65 -18.14 -3.20 -4.22
CA ILE A 65 -18.35 -2.78 -5.62
C ILE A 65 -18.24 -1.26 -5.74
N LEU A 66 -18.92 -0.52 -4.88
CA LEU A 66 -18.89 0.95 -4.89
C LEU A 66 -17.51 1.51 -4.58
N ALA A 67 -16.81 0.94 -3.60
CA ALA A 67 -15.44 1.34 -3.27
C ALA A 67 -14.48 1.07 -4.43
N GLY A 68 -14.56 -0.11 -5.06
CA GLY A 68 -13.77 -0.44 -6.24
C GLY A 68 -14.09 0.45 -7.43
N ALA A 69 -15.37 0.75 -7.67
CA ALA A 69 -15.79 1.68 -8.71
C ALA A 69 -15.22 3.09 -8.46
N SER A 70 -15.23 3.58 -7.22
CA SER A 70 -14.65 4.86 -6.84
C SER A 70 -13.15 4.93 -7.20
N VAL A 71 -12.37 3.89 -6.87
CA VAL A 71 -10.93 3.83 -7.21
C VAL A 71 -10.71 3.71 -8.72
N TRP A 72 -11.48 2.88 -9.43
CA TRP A 72 -11.35 2.75 -10.88
C TRP A 72 -11.66 4.08 -11.57
N LEU A 73 -12.77 4.73 -11.25
CA LEU A 73 -13.18 5.98 -11.89
C LEU A 73 -12.14 7.09 -11.71
N TRP A 74 -11.41 7.11 -10.60
CA TRP A 74 -10.28 8.02 -10.38
C TRP A 74 -9.18 7.87 -11.44
N HIS A 75 -8.82 6.64 -11.81
CA HIS A 75 -7.79 6.36 -12.83
C HIS A 75 -8.18 6.82 -14.22
N ARG A 76 -9.48 6.95 -14.53
CA ARG A 76 -9.93 7.31 -15.88
C ARG A 76 -9.67 8.76 -16.27
N ARG A 77 -9.15 9.62 -15.36
CA ARG A 77 -8.84 11.06 -15.59
C ARG A 77 -9.89 11.76 -16.47
N SER A 78 -11.15 11.46 -16.17
CA SER A 78 -12.33 11.71 -17.01
C SER A 78 -13.04 13.00 -16.58
N PRO A 79 -14.04 13.50 -17.35
CA PRO A 79 -14.75 14.75 -17.06
C PRO A 79 -15.31 14.84 -15.63
N PRO A 80 -15.71 16.05 -15.17
CA PRO A 80 -16.18 16.29 -13.80
C PRO A 80 -17.26 15.31 -13.31
N ILE A 81 -18.11 14.82 -14.21
CA ILE A 81 -19.16 13.83 -13.89
C ILE A 81 -18.59 12.48 -13.39
N THR A 82 -17.42 12.08 -13.88
CA THR A 82 -16.74 10.85 -13.43
C THR A 82 -16.15 11.00 -12.03
N GLN A 83 -15.65 12.20 -11.71
CA GLN A 83 -15.19 12.50 -10.36
C GLN A 83 -16.36 12.60 -9.38
N TYR A 84 -17.46 13.22 -9.79
CA TYR A 84 -18.67 13.29 -8.98
C TYR A 84 -19.24 11.90 -8.67
N THR A 85 -19.31 11.02 -9.66
CA THR A 85 -19.76 9.62 -9.46
C THR A 85 -18.82 8.85 -8.52
N ALA A 86 -17.50 9.02 -8.64
CA ALA A 86 -16.54 8.43 -7.71
C ALA A 86 -16.73 8.93 -6.26
N GLN A 87 -17.01 10.22 -6.08
CA GLN A 87 -17.32 10.82 -4.77
C GLN A 87 -18.63 10.30 -4.20
N VAL A 88 -19.70 10.22 -5.00
CA VAL A 88 -20.99 9.66 -4.55
C VAL A 88 -20.80 8.21 -4.10
N CYS A 89 -20.05 7.40 -4.83
CA CYS A 89 -19.70 6.03 -4.39
C CYS A 89 -18.99 6.03 -3.04
N ALA A 90 -18.00 6.93 -2.85
CA ALA A 90 -17.27 7.05 -1.57
C ALA A 90 -18.18 7.47 -0.40
N VAL A 91 -19.10 8.41 -0.62
CA VAL A 91 -20.10 8.83 0.39
C VAL A 91 -20.98 7.64 0.77
N ILE A 92 -21.49 6.89 -0.20
CA ILE A 92 -22.35 5.74 0.09
C ILE A 92 -21.58 4.69 0.90
N VAL A 93 -20.33 4.40 0.53
CA VAL A 93 -19.46 3.47 1.28
C VAL A 93 -19.26 3.93 2.73
N LEU A 94 -18.98 5.22 2.94
CA LEU A 94 -18.86 5.81 4.27
C LEU A 94 -20.15 5.64 5.08
N LEU A 95 -21.29 5.96 4.47
CA LEU A 95 -22.60 5.89 5.12
C LEU A 95 -22.99 4.46 5.48
N ILE A 96 -22.70 3.48 4.61
CA ILE A 96 -22.91 2.06 4.93
C ILE A 96 -22.16 1.69 6.22
N GLY A 97 -20.88 2.02 6.31
CA GLY A 97 -20.09 1.74 7.52
C GLY A 97 -20.59 2.49 8.75
N LEU A 98 -20.89 3.78 8.60
CA LEU A 98 -21.34 4.64 9.70
C LEU A 98 -22.69 4.21 10.26
N LEU A 99 -23.68 3.95 9.39
CA LEU A 99 -25.02 3.56 9.82
C LEU A 99 -25.00 2.20 10.50
N THR A 100 -24.24 1.22 9.98
CA THR A 100 -24.09 -0.08 10.66
C THR A 100 -23.42 0.06 12.03
N LEU A 101 -22.42 0.96 12.19
CA LEU A 101 -21.83 1.22 13.51
C LEU A 101 -22.81 1.89 14.48
N ILE A 102 -23.70 2.75 13.98
CA ILE A 102 -24.79 3.33 14.78
C ILE A 102 -25.75 2.24 15.25
N GLU A 103 -26.11 1.28 14.37
CA GLU A 103 -26.94 0.13 14.75
C GLU A 103 -26.29 -0.69 15.88
N TYR A 104 -24.97 -0.91 15.82
CA TYR A 104 -24.23 -1.58 16.89
C TYR A 104 -24.15 -0.74 18.19
N GLY A 105 -23.86 0.55 18.09
CA GLY A 105 -23.61 1.41 19.24
C GLY A 105 -24.87 1.79 20.02
N PHE A 106 -25.99 1.98 19.31
CA PHE A 106 -27.28 2.35 19.91
C PHE A 106 -28.24 1.17 20.06
N ASN A 107 -27.85 -0.01 19.58
CA ASN A 107 -28.70 -1.22 19.57
C ASN A 107 -30.05 -0.98 18.87
N VAL A 108 -30.02 -0.24 17.76
CA VAL A 108 -31.19 0.07 16.92
C VAL A 108 -31.11 -0.79 15.65
N ASP A 109 -32.26 -1.17 15.09
CA ASP A 109 -32.35 -1.83 13.79
C ASP A 109 -32.87 -0.82 12.75
N LEU A 110 -31.97 -0.31 11.91
CA LEU A 110 -32.32 0.58 10.80
C LEU A 110 -32.83 -0.19 9.58
N HIS A 111 -32.81 -1.53 9.63
CA HIS A 111 -33.23 -2.45 8.57
C HIS A 111 -32.45 -2.31 7.25
N ILE A 112 -31.31 -1.60 7.26
CA ILE A 112 -30.45 -1.41 6.08
C ILE A 112 -29.78 -2.72 5.64
N ASP A 113 -29.57 -3.64 6.58
CA ASP A 113 -28.90 -4.92 6.38
C ASP A 113 -29.70 -5.90 5.49
N GLN A 114 -31.01 -5.71 5.42
CA GLN A 114 -31.94 -6.59 4.69
C GLN A 114 -32.59 -5.92 3.47
N LEU A 115 -32.18 -4.70 3.12
CA LEU A 115 -32.76 -3.92 2.03
C LEU A 115 -32.63 -4.63 0.66
N LEU A 116 -31.45 -5.23 0.40
CA LEU A 116 -31.15 -5.91 -0.85
C LEU A 116 -31.65 -7.36 -0.85
N PHE A 117 -31.36 -8.10 0.22
CA PHE A 117 -31.73 -9.50 0.38
C PHE A 117 -32.08 -9.79 1.83
N LYS A 118 -33.14 -10.57 2.05
CA LYS A 118 -33.47 -11.08 3.39
C LYS A 118 -32.57 -12.27 3.69
N ALA A 119 -31.72 -12.11 4.70
CA ALA A 119 -30.82 -13.16 5.15
C ALA A 119 -31.39 -13.84 6.40
N PRO A 120 -31.35 -15.19 6.50
CA PRO A 120 -31.62 -15.87 7.75
C PRO A 120 -30.55 -15.50 8.78
N LEU A 121 -30.92 -15.48 10.06
CA LEU A 121 -29.98 -15.26 11.16
C LEU A 121 -29.06 -16.47 11.29
N ASP A 122 -27.74 -16.26 11.25
CA ASP A 122 -26.75 -17.26 11.68
C ASP A 122 -26.33 -16.96 13.13
N PRO A 123 -26.84 -17.71 14.14
CA PRO A 123 -26.56 -17.42 15.55
C PRO A 123 -25.08 -17.53 15.94
N ILE A 124 -24.26 -18.19 15.11
CA ILE A 124 -22.85 -18.43 15.38
C ILE A 124 -21.99 -17.25 14.90
N ASN A 125 -22.43 -16.56 13.84
CA ASN A 125 -21.60 -15.57 13.14
C ASN A 125 -22.23 -14.19 13.03
N ASP A 126 -23.54 -14.06 13.29
CA ASP A 126 -24.31 -12.83 13.12
C ASP A 126 -24.79 -12.27 14.46
N ALA A 127 -24.72 -10.95 14.59
CA ALA A 127 -25.37 -10.23 15.68
C ALA A 127 -26.84 -9.91 15.37
N ALA A 128 -27.17 -9.73 14.09
CA ALA A 128 -28.51 -9.49 13.57
C ALA A 128 -28.60 -10.00 12.12
N PRO A 129 -29.80 -10.33 11.61
CA PRO A 129 -29.94 -10.96 10.30
C PRO A 129 -29.44 -10.03 9.19
N GLY A 130 -28.49 -10.50 8.38
CA GLY A 130 -27.90 -9.74 7.28
C GLY A 130 -26.85 -8.71 7.69
N ARG A 131 -26.64 -8.47 8.99
CA ARG A 131 -25.72 -7.45 9.48
C ARG A 131 -24.28 -7.83 9.25
N MET A 132 -23.51 -6.90 8.66
CA MET A 132 -22.08 -7.11 8.45
C MET A 132 -21.33 -7.02 9.78
N ALA A 133 -20.18 -7.69 9.87
CA ALA A 133 -19.39 -7.68 11.09
C ALA A 133 -18.92 -6.27 11.51
N VAL A 134 -18.79 -6.02 12.81
CA VAL A 134 -18.37 -4.70 13.36
C VAL A 134 -17.07 -4.19 12.71
N HIS A 135 -16.07 -5.07 12.57
CA HIS A 135 -14.80 -4.73 11.91
C HIS A 135 -14.96 -4.42 10.42
N THR A 136 -15.95 -5.02 9.75
CA THR A 136 -16.28 -4.73 8.34
C THR A 136 -16.91 -3.34 8.22
N ALA A 137 -17.85 -3.00 9.11
CA ALA A 137 -18.46 -1.67 9.15
C ALA A 137 -17.42 -0.58 9.45
N PHE A 138 -16.53 -0.82 10.41
CA PHE A 138 -15.43 0.09 10.71
C PHE A 138 -14.44 0.24 9.55
N ASN A 139 -14.12 -0.85 8.84
CA ASN A 139 -13.33 -0.77 7.61
C ASN A 139 -14.02 0.08 6.53
N PHE A 140 -15.33 -0.04 6.35
CA PHE A 140 -16.05 0.82 5.40
C PHE A 140 -16.07 2.29 5.81
N LEU A 141 -16.20 2.59 7.11
CA LEU A 141 -16.09 3.95 7.61
C LEU A 141 -14.72 4.56 7.26
N LEU A 142 -13.63 3.84 7.57
CA LEU A 142 -12.28 4.29 7.27
C LEU A 142 -12.01 4.38 5.77
N LEU A 143 -12.46 3.38 5.00
CA LEU A 143 -12.26 3.30 3.55
C LEU A 143 -13.05 4.39 2.83
N GLY A 144 -14.32 4.62 3.17
CA GLY A 144 -15.13 5.71 2.63
C GLY A 144 -14.50 7.07 2.93
N SER A 145 -13.99 7.26 4.15
CA SER A 145 -13.24 8.48 4.52
C SER A 145 -11.97 8.65 3.68
N ALA A 146 -11.20 7.57 3.47
CA ALA A 146 -10.02 7.58 2.63
C ALA A 146 -10.35 7.95 1.18
N LEU A 147 -11.42 7.36 0.62
CA LEU A 147 -11.89 7.60 -0.74
C LEU A 147 -12.41 9.03 -0.94
N LEU A 148 -13.02 9.65 0.08
CA LEU A 148 -13.42 11.05 0.03
C LEU A 148 -12.21 11.98 -0.03
N LEU A 149 -11.21 11.77 0.83
CA LEU A 149 -9.96 12.54 0.83
C LEU A 149 -9.13 12.33 -0.44
N PHE A 150 -9.32 11.19 -1.10
CA PHE A 150 -8.66 10.78 -2.33
C PHE A 150 -9.27 11.40 -3.60
N ASN A 151 -10.60 11.61 -3.63
CA ASN A 151 -11.35 12.08 -4.80
C ASN A 151 -11.63 13.59 -4.85
N ILE A 152 -11.00 14.41 -4.00
CA ILE A 152 -11.12 15.88 -4.03
C ILE A 152 -10.09 16.53 -4.96
N PRO A 153 -10.28 17.78 -5.43
CA PRO A 153 -9.34 18.46 -6.35
C PRO A 153 -7.91 18.57 -5.82
N HIS A 154 -7.75 18.69 -4.49
CA HIS A 154 -6.46 18.71 -3.81
C HIS A 154 -6.41 17.59 -2.75
N PRO A 155 -6.14 16.34 -3.15
CA PRO A 155 -6.19 15.21 -2.25
C PRO A 155 -5.15 15.30 -1.14
N ASN A 156 -5.57 15.02 0.11
CA ASN A 156 -4.63 14.80 1.20
C ASN A 156 -4.16 13.33 1.15
N TRP A 157 -3.17 13.07 0.29
CA TRP A 157 -2.62 11.74 0.05
C TRP A 157 -2.12 11.05 1.32
N PHE A 158 -1.50 11.81 2.23
CA PHE A 158 -1.00 11.25 3.49
C PHE A 158 -2.15 10.72 4.34
N ALA A 159 -3.19 11.52 4.58
CA ALA A 159 -4.34 11.11 5.39
C ALA A 159 -5.11 9.94 4.75
N ALA A 160 -5.37 9.99 3.44
CA ALA A 160 -6.04 8.91 2.72
C ALA A 160 -5.27 7.58 2.81
N GLN A 161 -3.93 7.63 2.64
CA GLN A 161 -3.08 6.44 2.74
C GLN A 161 -2.96 5.91 4.17
N VAL A 162 -2.92 6.77 5.19
CA VAL A 162 -2.94 6.33 6.59
C VAL A 162 -4.24 5.61 6.93
N LEU A 163 -5.39 6.13 6.50
CA LEU A 163 -6.68 5.45 6.65
C LEU A 163 -6.71 4.11 5.89
N ALA A 164 -6.20 4.07 4.66
CA ALA A 164 -6.09 2.84 3.88
C ALA A 164 -5.16 1.80 4.55
N LEU A 165 -4.08 2.24 5.19
CA LEU A 165 -3.20 1.37 5.99
C LEU A 165 -3.92 0.80 7.22
N MET A 166 -4.76 1.60 7.89
CA MET A 166 -5.59 1.09 9.00
C MET A 166 -6.56 0.01 8.52
N VAL A 167 -7.24 0.25 7.38
CA VAL A 167 -8.12 -0.75 6.75
C VAL A 167 -7.34 -2.02 6.40
N PHE A 168 -6.14 -1.87 5.84
CA PHE A 168 -5.26 -2.99 5.53
C PHE A 168 -4.93 -3.80 6.79
N GLN A 169 -4.55 -3.14 7.89
CA GLN A 169 -4.18 -3.83 9.13
C GLN A 169 -5.36 -4.60 9.72
N ILE A 170 -6.55 -4.02 9.75
CA ILE A 170 -7.74 -4.70 10.26
C ILE A 170 -8.11 -5.91 9.39
N ALA A 171 -8.06 -5.75 8.07
CA ALA A 171 -8.31 -6.85 7.14
C ALA A 171 -7.23 -7.95 7.23
N PHE A 172 -5.96 -7.55 7.39
CA PHE A 172 -4.84 -8.45 7.56
C PHE A 172 -4.95 -9.28 8.84
N LEU A 173 -5.34 -8.66 9.97
CA LEU A 173 -5.67 -9.39 11.20
C LEU A 173 -6.78 -10.42 10.99
N GLY A 174 -7.79 -10.09 10.18
CA GLY A 174 -8.82 -11.03 9.76
C GLY A 174 -8.26 -12.25 9.03
N ILE A 175 -7.35 -12.06 8.07
CA ILE A 175 -6.66 -13.15 7.35
C ILE A 175 -5.81 -13.98 8.32
N LEU A 176 -5.04 -13.35 9.21
CA LEU A 176 -4.25 -14.06 10.21
C LEU A 176 -5.12 -14.93 11.12
N GLY A 177 -6.33 -14.47 11.44
CA GLY A 177 -7.34 -15.25 12.15
C GLY A 177 -7.67 -16.58 11.47
N TYR A 178 -7.93 -16.55 10.17
CA TYR A 178 -8.13 -17.76 9.36
C TYR A 178 -6.85 -18.60 9.23
N PHE A 179 -5.70 -17.95 9.01
CA PHE A 179 -4.42 -18.61 8.79
C PHE A 179 -3.95 -19.39 10.03
N TYR A 180 -4.14 -18.81 11.22
CA TYR A 180 -3.86 -19.49 12.48
C TYR A 180 -4.95 -20.48 12.86
N GLY A 181 -6.14 -20.43 12.25
CA GLY A 181 -7.27 -21.30 12.60
C GLY A 181 -7.77 -21.08 14.03
N ASN A 182 -7.66 -19.86 14.56
CA ASN A 182 -8.13 -19.50 15.90
C ASN A 182 -9.23 -18.45 15.78
N ALA A 183 -10.46 -18.87 16.04
CA ALA A 183 -11.65 -18.00 16.05
C ALA A 183 -11.49 -16.76 16.94
N TYR A 184 -10.75 -16.90 18.05
CA TYR A 184 -10.56 -15.84 19.05
C TYR A 184 -9.78 -14.62 18.55
N PHE A 185 -8.85 -14.79 17.61
CA PHE A 185 -7.96 -13.69 17.18
C PHE A 185 -8.69 -12.64 16.32
N TYR A 186 -9.70 -13.06 15.55
CA TYR A 186 -10.51 -12.16 14.72
C TYR A 186 -11.92 -11.88 15.30
N ARG A 187 -12.30 -12.59 16.38
CA ARG A 187 -13.50 -12.29 17.20
C ARG A 187 -13.17 -11.42 18.43
N PHE A 188 -11.98 -10.82 18.49
CA PHE A 188 -11.50 -10.08 19.67
C PHE A 188 -12.45 -8.93 20.02
N GLY A 189 -13.36 -9.16 20.98
CA GLY A 189 -14.41 -8.22 21.38
C GLY A 189 -15.61 -8.10 20.43
N SER A 190 -15.66 -8.84 19.31
CA SER A 190 -16.78 -8.82 18.36
C SER A 190 -17.49 -10.18 18.32
N ILE A 191 -18.82 -10.13 18.37
CA ILE A 191 -19.71 -11.30 18.24
C ILE A 191 -19.58 -11.92 16.83
N THR A 192 -19.18 -11.11 15.84
CA THR A 192 -19.25 -11.46 14.42
C THR A 192 -17.88 -11.62 13.76
N SER A 193 -17.84 -12.45 12.72
CA SER A 193 -16.62 -12.87 12.05
C SER A 193 -16.53 -12.24 10.64
N ILE A 194 -15.38 -11.69 10.22
CA ILE A 194 -15.20 -11.20 8.84
C ILE A 194 -15.03 -12.38 7.88
N ALA A 195 -15.67 -12.36 6.71
CA ALA A 195 -15.44 -13.40 5.69
C ALA A 195 -14.05 -13.25 5.03
N ILE A 196 -13.40 -14.37 4.68
CA ILE A 196 -12.03 -14.37 4.16
C ILE A 196 -11.88 -13.52 2.88
N HIS A 197 -12.83 -13.64 1.95
CA HIS A 197 -12.82 -12.90 0.70
C HIS A 197 -13.18 -11.41 0.90
N THR A 198 -13.92 -11.06 1.96
CA THR A 198 -14.07 -9.65 2.39
C THR A 198 -12.73 -9.06 2.82
N ALA A 199 -11.95 -9.80 3.62
CA ALA A 199 -10.63 -9.35 4.05
C ALA A 199 -9.67 -9.17 2.85
N VAL A 200 -9.68 -10.11 1.91
CA VAL A 200 -8.91 -10.00 0.66
C VAL A 200 -9.34 -8.77 -0.15
N ALA A 201 -10.63 -8.53 -0.31
CA ALA A 201 -11.14 -7.37 -1.05
C ALA A 201 -10.75 -6.04 -0.38
N PHE A 202 -10.80 -5.94 0.95
CA PHE A 202 -10.32 -4.76 1.67
C PHE A 202 -8.82 -4.55 1.49
N ILE A 203 -8.01 -5.61 1.55
CA ILE A 203 -6.56 -5.50 1.27
C ILE A 203 -6.32 -5.01 -0.15
N LEU A 204 -7.03 -5.54 -1.15
CA LEU A 204 -6.94 -5.09 -2.54
C LEU A 204 -7.30 -3.60 -2.65
N LEU A 205 -8.40 -3.15 -2.04
CA LEU A 205 -8.81 -1.75 -2.07
C LEU A 205 -7.83 -0.82 -1.34
N SER A 206 -7.31 -1.23 -0.19
CA SER A 206 -6.27 -0.49 0.55
C SER A 206 -5.00 -0.34 -0.28
N CYS A 207 -4.50 -1.42 -0.88
CA CYS A 207 -3.37 -1.37 -1.79
C CYS A 207 -3.69 -0.54 -3.04
N GLY A 208 -4.93 -0.59 -3.53
CA GLY A 208 -5.44 0.25 -4.60
C GLY A 208 -5.27 1.74 -4.30
N ILE A 209 -5.72 2.19 -3.12
CA ILE A 209 -5.57 3.59 -2.69
C ILE A 209 -4.10 3.96 -2.48
N LEU A 210 -3.31 3.08 -1.86
CA LEU A 210 -1.88 3.31 -1.62
C LEU A 210 -1.11 3.52 -2.93
N PHE A 211 -1.35 2.68 -3.93
CA PHE A 211 -0.60 2.65 -5.18
C PHE A 211 -1.23 3.47 -6.30
N ALA A 212 -2.38 4.11 -6.07
CA ALA A 212 -3.04 4.95 -7.05
C ALA A 212 -2.20 6.18 -7.45
N ASN A 213 -1.49 6.80 -6.50
CA ASN A 213 -0.51 7.85 -6.79
C ASN A 213 0.80 7.60 -6.03
N PRO A 214 1.72 6.80 -6.61
CA PRO A 214 2.97 6.42 -5.95
C PRO A 214 3.92 7.58 -5.67
N THR A 215 3.68 8.75 -6.28
CA THR A 215 4.57 9.92 -6.17
C THR A 215 4.28 10.80 -4.94
N GLN A 216 3.14 10.57 -4.26
CA GLN A 216 2.72 11.36 -3.10
C GLN A 216 2.41 10.48 -1.87
N GLY A 217 2.40 11.12 -0.69
CA GLY A 217 2.09 10.48 0.59
C GLY A 217 3.19 9.56 1.13
N VAL A 218 2.78 8.56 1.90
CA VAL A 218 3.63 7.54 2.52
C VAL A 218 4.34 6.69 1.46
N VAL A 219 3.64 6.32 0.38
CA VAL A 219 4.21 5.46 -0.68
C VAL A 219 5.36 6.14 -1.42
N ALA A 220 5.35 7.47 -1.55
CA ALA A 220 6.45 8.22 -2.16
C ALA A 220 7.80 7.98 -1.47
N VAL A 221 7.80 7.80 -0.15
CA VAL A 221 9.00 7.49 0.62
C VAL A 221 9.52 6.10 0.27
N VAL A 222 8.62 5.13 0.17
CA VAL A 222 8.94 3.73 -0.16
C VAL A 222 9.44 3.61 -1.60
N VAL A 223 8.82 4.33 -2.54
CA VAL A 223 9.16 4.29 -3.98
C VAL A 223 10.40 5.11 -4.33
N SER A 224 10.89 5.95 -3.41
CA SER A 224 12.08 6.77 -3.65
C SER A 224 13.32 5.94 -3.97
N LEU A 225 14.15 6.38 -4.93
CA LEU A 225 15.47 5.77 -5.20
C LEU A 225 16.52 6.16 -4.15
N ASN A 226 16.09 6.80 -3.05
CA ASN A 226 16.97 7.11 -1.94
C ASN A 226 17.26 5.84 -1.14
N VAL A 227 18.35 5.88 -0.37
CA VAL A 227 18.74 4.80 0.54
C VAL A 227 17.58 4.34 1.44
N GLY A 228 16.80 5.28 1.98
CA GLY A 228 15.62 4.97 2.80
C GLY A 228 14.52 4.20 2.05
N GLY A 229 14.27 4.52 0.78
CA GLY A 229 13.29 3.81 -0.05
C GLY A 229 13.74 2.39 -0.38
N LEU A 230 15.01 2.21 -0.74
CA LEU A 230 15.59 0.87 -0.97
C LEU A 230 15.51 -0.02 0.27
N ILE A 231 15.80 0.53 1.44
CA ILE A 231 15.65 -0.18 2.72
C ILE A 231 14.18 -0.51 2.98
N ALA A 232 13.27 0.46 2.80
CA ALA A 232 11.84 0.25 3.02
C ALA A 232 11.24 -0.83 2.11
N GLN A 233 11.59 -0.83 0.81
CA GLN A 233 11.13 -1.84 -0.16
C GLN A 233 11.57 -3.27 0.21
N ARG A 234 12.68 -3.41 0.94
CA ARG A 234 13.17 -4.71 1.40
C ARG A 234 12.58 -5.10 2.75
N LEU A 235 12.57 -4.17 3.71
CA LEU A 235 12.14 -4.42 5.07
C LEU A 235 10.63 -4.60 5.18
N LEU A 236 9.83 -3.79 4.49
CA LEU A 236 8.37 -3.83 4.61
C LEU A 236 7.79 -5.20 4.23
N PRO A 237 8.11 -5.82 3.07
CA PRO A 237 7.62 -7.17 2.77
C PRO A 237 8.07 -8.19 3.80
N THR A 238 9.32 -8.15 4.26
CA THR A 238 9.82 -9.10 5.26
C THR A 238 9.14 -8.93 6.62
N ALA A 239 8.87 -7.69 7.04
CA ALA A 239 8.21 -7.38 8.31
C ALA A 239 6.73 -7.79 8.31
N ILE A 240 6.07 -7.80 7.15
CA ILE A 240 4.68 -8.24 7.01
C ILE A 240 4.59 -9.77 6.93
N VAL A 241 5.54 -10.44 6.27
CA VAL A 241 5.46 -11.89 5.98
C VAL A 241 6.10 -12.76 7.06
N VAL A 242 7.29 -12.38 7.54
CA VAL A 242 8.08 -13.26 8.41
C VAL A 242 7.45 -13.47 9.79
N PRO A 243 7.02 -12.43 10.54
CA PRO A 243 6.46 -12.63 11.87
C PRO A 243 5.22 -13.54 11.87
N PRO A 244 4.25 -13.40 10.93
CA PRO A 244 3.14 -14.33 10.85
C PRO A 244 3.53 -15.79 10.60
N LEU A 245 4.51 -16.03 9.72
CA LEU A 245 5.00 -17.38 9.45
C LEU A 245 5.64 -17.99 10.69
N VAL A 246 6.43 -17.20 11.42
CA VAL A 246 7.06 -17.61 12.68
C VAL A 246 6.01 -17.94 13.74
N CYS A 247 5.00 -17.08 13.90
CA CYS A 247 3.87 -17.33 14.80
C CYS A 247 3.10 -18.60 14.42
N TRP A 248 2.89 -18.84 13.12
CA TRP A 248 2.21 -20.05 12.65
C TRP A 248 3.02 -21.32 12.95
N LEU A 249 4.34 -21.31 12.73
CA LEU A 249 5.23 -22.41 13.10
C LEU A 249 5.23 -22.67 14.61
N GLY A 250 5.27 -21.60 15.41
CA GLY A 250 5.15 -21.66 16.86
C GLY A 250 3.79 -22.19 17.34
N LEU A 251 2.71 -21.88 16.62
CA LEU A 251 1.40 -22.42 16.93
C LEU A 251 1.28 -23.90 16.52
N PHE A 252 1.90 -24.29 15.41
CA PHE A 252 1.93 -25.66 14.93
C PHE A 252 2.60 -26.60 15.95
N GLY A 253 3.77 -26.23 16.46
CA GLY A 253 4.47 -27.02 17.47
C GLY A 253 3.69 -27.14 18.79
N TYR A 254 3.04 -26.04 19.21
CA TYR A 254 2.16 -26.03 20.39
C TYR A 254 0.96 -26.97 20.21
N ARG A 255 0.27 -26.91 19.06
CA ARG A 255 -0.89 -27.76 18.75
C ARG A 255 -0.54 -29.25 18.69
N LYS A 256 0.69 -29.59 18.33
CA LYS A 256 1.21 -30.95 18.35
C LYS A 256 1.69 -31.40 19.73
N GLN A 257 1.49 -30.56 20.77
CA GLN A 257 1.94 -30.80 22.15
C GLN A 257 3.44 -31.11 22.26
N ILE A 258 4.26 -30.56 21.35
CA ILE A 258 5.71 -30.75 21.35
C ILE A 258 6.36 -30.00 22.53
N TYR A 259 5.77 -28.88 22.95
CA TYR A 259 6.23 -28.06 24.07
C TYR A 259 5.06 -27.39 24.79
N THR A 260 5.32 -26.91 26.01
CA THR A 260 4.35 -26.14 26.82
C THR A 260 4.16 -24.72 26.28
N ALA A 261 3.08 -24.05 26.70
CA ALA A 261 2.81 -22.68 26.28
C ALA A 261 3.94 -21.71 26.69
N GLU A 262 4.51 -21.86 27.90
CA GLU A 262 5.60 -20.97 28.34
C GLU A 262 6.84 -21.13 27.46
N LEU A 263 7.25 -22.39 27.19
CA LEU A 263 8.38 -22.68 26.30
C LEU A 263 8.12 -22.16 24.89
N GLY A 264 6.91 -22.29 24.37
CA GLY A 264 6.53 -21.78 23.06
C GLY A 264 6.69 -20.25 22.93
N ILE A 265 6.23 -19.51 23.95
CA ILE A 265 6.38 -18.03 23.98
C ILE A 265 7.85 -17.64 24.10
N SER A 266 8.64 -18.33 24.94
CA SER A 266 10.07 -18.08 25.07
C SER A 266 10.83 -18.35 23.76
N LEU A 267 10.56 -19.48 23.09
CA LEU A 267 11.15 -19.83 21.80
C LEU A 267 10.79 -18.80 20.72
N LEU A 268 9.54 -18.35 20.68
CA LEU A 268 9.11 -17.32 19.74
C LEU A 268 9.83 -15.99 19.99
N GLY A 269 10.04 -15.61 21.25
CA GLY A 269 10.86 -14.46 21.63
C GLY A 269 12.30 -14.56 21.14
N ILE A 270 12.96 -15.69 21.39
CA ILE A 270 14.34 -15.95 20.92
C ILE A 270 14.42 -15.92 19.40
N LEU A 271 13.48 -16.56 18.70
CA LEU A 271 13.44 -16.62 17.25
C LEU A 271 13.21 -15.23 16.64
N ASN A 272 12.35 -14.40 17.24
CA ASN A 272 12.18 -13.01 16.83
C ASN A 272 13.47 -12.21 16.96
N VAL A 273 14.21 -12.35 18.07
CA VAL A 273 15.52 -11.69 18.25
C VAL A 273 16.48 -12.11 17.15
N ILE A 274 16.62 -13.42 16.88
CA ILE A 274 17.50 -13.94 15.83
C ILE A 274 17.10 -13.37 14.46
N ILE A 275 15.81 -13.40 14.12
CA ILE A 275 15.29 -12.91 12.84
C ILE A 275 15.54 -11.41 12.70
N PHE A 276 15.20 -10.61 13.71
CA PHE A 276 15.45 -9.18 13.66
C PHE A 276 16.95 -8.87 13.57
N SER A 277 17.81 -9.58 14.31
CA SER A 277 19.27 -9.43 14.19
C SER A 277 19.77 -9.75 12.78
N ILE A 278 19.31 -10.84 12.17
CA ILE A 278 19.65 -11.19 10.78
C ILE A 278 19.16 -10.13 9.80
N LEU A 279 17.91 -9.67 9.95
CA LEU A 279 17.35 -8.61 9.10
C LEU A 279 18.14 -7.31 9.23
N ILE A 280 18.47 -6.89 10.45
CA ILE A 280 19.26 -5.68 10.73
C ILE A 280 20.66 -5.82 10.11
N TRP A 281 21.33 -6.95 10.36
CA TRP A 281 22.67 -7.21 9.82
C TRP A 281 22.68 -7.22 8.30
N TRP A 282 21.70 -7.88 7.68
CA TRP A 282 21.58 -7.95 6.23
C TRP A 282 21.32 -6.58 5.60
N ASN A 283 20.50 -5.75 6.23
CA ASN A 283 20.26 -4.38 5.78
C ASN A 283 21.48 -3.49 5.99
N ALA A 284 22.23 -3.65 7.08
CA ALA A 284 23.48 -2.93 7.32
C ALA A 284 24.55 -3.27 6.27
N LEU A 285 24.72 -4.56 5.95
CA LEU A 285 25.65 -4.99 4.89
C LEU A 285 25.28 -4.42 3.52
N PHE A 286 23.98 -4.41 3.20
CA PHE A 286 23.49 -3.81 1.96
C PHE A 286 23.72 -2.29 1.94
N LEU A 287 23.41 -1.61 3.04
CA LEU A 287 23.60 -0.17 3.18
C LEU A 287 25.07 0.20 2.98
N ASN A 288 26.00 -0.52 3.60
CA ASN A 288 27.44 -0.30 3.43
C ASN A 288 27.87 -0.46 1.97
N ARG A 289 27.32 -1.44 1.24
CA ARG A 289 27.63 -1.64 -0.18
C ARG A 289 27.11 -0.51 -1.06
N VAL A 290 25.92 0.01 -0.76
CA VAL A 290 25.32 1.14 -1.48
C VAL A 290 26.13 2.42 -1.23
N ASP A 291 26.48 2.68 0.02
CA ASP A 291 27.22 3.88 0.40
C ASP A 291 28.65 3.87 -0.16
N TYR A 292 29.31 2.69 -0.18
CA TYR A 292 30.62 2.52 -0.82
C TYR A 292 30.60 2.86 -2.32
N ARG A 293 29.58 2.38 -3.05
CA ARG A 293 29.43 2.70 -4.49
C ARG A 293 29.18 4.19 -4.71
N ARG A 294 28.41 4.82 -3.83
CA ARG A 294 28.13 6.26 -3.92
C ARG A 294 29.41 7.07 -3.72
N HIS A 295 30.21 6.74 -2.71
CA HIS A 295 31.50 7.39 -2.47
C HIS A 295 32.50 7.22 -3.62
N GLN A 296 32.57 6.04 -4.25
CA GLN A 296 33.40 5.83 -5.44
C GLN A 296 32.95 6.72 -6.61
N ALA A 297 31.64 6.82 -6.86
CA ALA A 297 31.11 7.66 -7.93
C ALA A 297 31.36 9.16 -7.68
N GLU A 298 31.18 9.61 -6.44
CA GLU A 298 31.50 10.99 -6.03
C GLU A 298 33.00 11.29 -6.20
N THR A 299 33.88 10.35 -5.87
CA THR A 299 35.33 10.51 -6.02
C THR A 299 35.74 10.55 -7.49
N ALA A 300 35.23 9.64 -8.32
CA ALA A 300 35.50 9.62 -9.76
C ALA A 300 35.00 10.88 -10.46
N LEU A 301 33.82 11.40 -10.06
CA LEU A 301 33.29 12.67 -10.57
C LEU A 301 34.21 13.84 -10.21
N LYS A 302 34.74 13.86 -8.99
CA LYS A 302 35.68 14.90 -8.54
C LYS A 302 36.97 14.87 -9.35
N GLN A 303 37.54 13.68 -9.56
CA GLN A 303 38.75 13.50 -10.38
C GLN A 303 38.53 13.94 -11.83
N ALA A 304 37.43 13.52 -12.46
CA ALA A 304 37.10 13.93 -13.82
C ALA A 304 36.91 15.45 -13.95
N LYS A 305 36.38 16.11 -12.91
CA LYS A 305 36.26 17.57 -12.87
C LYS A 305 37.63 18.25 -12.77
N GLU A 306 38.50 17.77 -11.90
CA GLU A 306 39.87 18.28 -11.74
C GLU A 306 40.69 18.13 -13.03
N GLU A 307 40.63 16.97 -13.70
CA GLU A 307 41.26 16.75 -15.00
C GLU A 307 40.72 17.71 -16.08
N LEU A 308 39.41 17.95 -16.09
CA LEU A 308 38.79 18.88 -17.03
C LEU A 308 39.24 20.33 -16.77
N GLU A 309 39.30 20.76 -15.51
CA GLU A 309 39.79 22.09 -15.13
C GLU A 309 41.25 22.30 -15.55
N GLN A 310 42.12 21.32 -15.29
CA GLN A 310 43.52 21.36 -15.76
C GLN A 310 43.63 21.48 -17.27
N LYS A 311 42.88 20.66 -18.01
CA LYS A 311 42.91 20.66 -19.48
C LYS A 311 42.38 21.97 -20.08
N VAL A 312 41.38 22.58 -19.43
CA VAL A 312 40.87 23.90 -19.82
C VAL A 312 41.93 24.98 -19.57
N GLU A 313 42.65 24.92 -18.45
CA GLU A 313 43.71 25.88 -18.12
C GLU A 313 44.88 25.77 -19.11
N GLU A 314 45.35 24.55 -19.41
CA GLU A 314 46.37 24.30 -20.44
C GLU A 314 45.97 24.87 -21.79
N ARG A 315 44.76 24.55 -22.28
CA ARG A 315 44.25 25.08 -23.55
C ARG A 315 44.12 26.59 -23.56
N THR A 316 43.77 27.20 -22.42
CA THR A 316 43.67 28.65 -22.30
C THR A 316 45.04 29.30 -22.40
N ILE A 317 46.07 28.68 -21.81
CA ILE A 317 47.46 29.14 -21.94
C ILE A 317 47.96 28.99 -23.37
N GLU A 318 47.75 27.83 -24.01
CA GLU A 318 48.10 27.60 -25.42
C GLU A 318 47.44 28.62 -26.36
N LEU A 319 46.14 28.89 -26.17
CA LEU A 319 45.39 29.88 -26.95
C LEU A 319 45.93 31.30 -26.76
N ARG A 320 46.29 31.67 -25.52
CA ARG A 320 46.91 32.98 -25.24
C ARG A 320 48.26 33.10 -25.95
N GLN A 321 49.11 32.10 -25.86
CA GLN A 321 50.41 32.08 -26.53
C GLN A 321 50.28 32.16 -28.05
N ALA A 322 49.36 31.38 -28.64
CA ALA A 322 49.08 31.42 -30.08
C ALA A 322 48.56 32.81 -30.51
N ASN A 323 47.68 33.43 -29.71
CA ASN A 323 47.22 34.79 -29.98
C ASN A 323 48.34 35.83 -29.90
N GLU A 324 49.23 35.75 -28.90
CA GLU A 324 50.38 36.64 -28.76
C GLU A 324 51.35 36.49 -29.95
N GLN A 325 51.60 35.26 -30.40
CA GLN A 325 52.39 34.99 -31.62
C GLN A 325 51.74 35.61 -32.86
N LEU A 326 50.43 35.43 -33.06
CA LEU A 326 49.73 36.04 -34.19
C LEU A 326 49.78 37.58 -34.14
N GLN A 327 49.58 38.18 -32.97
CA GLN A 327 49.69 39.64 -32.83
C GLN A 327 51.10 40.16 -33.11
N THR A 328 52.14 39.44 -32.67
CA THR A 328 53.54 39.81 -32.94
C THR A 328 53.89 39.66 -34.42
N GLU A 329 53.43 38.59 -35.10
CA GLU A 329 53.58 38.44 -36.55
C GLU A 329 52.88 39.57 -37.31
N ILE A 330 51.62 39.88 -36.98
CA ILE A 330 50.87 40.98 -37.59
C ILE A 330 51.61 42.31 -37.40
N ALA A 331 52.12 42.59 -36.20
CA ALA A 331 52.87 43.81 -35.91
C ALA A 331 54.23 43.86 -36.65
N SER A 332 54.85 42.72 -36.93
CA SER A 332 56.09 42.64 -37.71
C SER A 332 55.84 42.87 -39.20
N ILE A 333 54.73 42.35 -39.74
CA ILE A 333 54.29 42.57 -41.12
C ILE A 333 53.92 44.03 -41.33
N ALA A 334 53.18 44.62 -40.38
CA ALA A 334 52.86 46.04 -40.41
C ALA A 334 54.14 46.91 -40.44
N ARG A 335 55.15 46.58 -39.62
CA ARG A 335 56.44 47.30 -39.62
C ARG A 335 57.27 47.15 -40.90
N ARG A 336 57.06 46.09 -41.69
CA ARG A 336 57.74 45.91 -43.00
C ARG A 336 57.06 46.67 -44.14
N LEU A 337 55.82 47.13 -43.94
CA LEU A 337 55.00 47.80 -44.95
C LEU A 337 55.05 49.33 -44.87
N TRP A 338 55.75 49.89 -43.88
CA TRP A 338 55.95 51.34 -43.67
C TRP A 338 57.44 51.68 -43.72
#